data_AF-A0A536A133-F1
#
_entry.id   AF-A0A536A133-F1
#
_cell.length_a   1.000
_cell.length_b   1.000
_cell.length_c   1.000
_cell.angle_alpha   90.00
_cell.angle_beta   90.00
_cell.angle_gamma   90.00
#
_symmetry.space_group_name_H-M   'P 1'
#
loop_
_entity.id
_entity.type
_entity.pdbx_description
1 polymer ?
#
loop_
_entity_poly.entity_id
_entity_poly.type
_entity_poly.pdbx_seq_one_letter_code
_entity_poly.pdbx_strand_id
1 'polypeptide(L)'
;SRTLKSVEWNNSTLIKGDVPKYVSELKKQSGPEIQVHGSGDLIQTLVRNDLVDEFHVWTFPVVLGSGKRLFAEGAIPAGLKAVDVTTSSTGVVIATYERAGEIKYGSFALEEPSVAELERRSTVASG
;
A
#
# COMPACT_ATOMS: atom_id res chain seq x y z
N SER A 1 16.09 -3.06 15.10
CA SER A 1 16.23 -4.22 16.01
C SER A 1 15.69 -3.87 17.38
N ARG A 2 15.08 -4.81 18.10
CA ARG A 2 14.62 -4.60 19.49
C ARG A 2 15.66 -5.02 20.54
N THR A 3 16.71 -5.73 20.13
CA THR A 3 17.72 -6.33 21.03
C THR A 3 19.08 -5.65 20.92
N LEU A 4 19.36 -4.95 19.81
CA LEU A 4 20.61 -4.21 19.66
C LEU A 4 20.69 -3.05 20.67
N LYS A 5 21.89 -2.85 21.22
CA LYS A 5 22.19 -1.75 22.16
C LYS A 5 22.90 -0.57 21.47
N SER A 6 23.81 -0.87 20.55
CA SER A 6 24.57 0.06 19.70
C SER A 6 24.58 -0.41 18.24
N VAL A 7 25.09 0.44 17.35
CA VAL A 7 25.42 0.13 15.95
C VAL A 7 26.86 0.55 15.70
N GLU A 8 27.64 -0.30 15.05
CA GLU A 8 29.08 -0.07 14.82
C GLU A 8 29.36 0.44 13.39
N TRP A 9 28.40 0.30 12.47
CA TRP A 9 28.58 0.76 11.10
C TRP A 9 28.42 2.28 11.02
N ASN A 10 29.41 2.93 10.41
CA ASN A 10 29.35 4.35 10.05
C ASN A 10 28.02 4.76 9.37
N ASN A 11 27.51 5.95 9.69
CA ASN A 11 26.23 6.50 9.22
C ASN A 11 24.98 5.64 9.58
N SER A 12 25.09 4.76 10.58
CA SER A 12 23.93 4.02 11.09
C SER A 12 23.37 4.68 12.34
N THR A 13 22.04 4.73 12.42
CA THR A 13 21.33 5.18 13.63
C THR A 13 20.44 4.06 14.15
N LEU A 14 20.58 3.72 15.43
CA LEU A 14 19.69 2.76 16.08
C LEU A 14 18.40 3.46 16.52
N ILE A 15 17.32 3.23 15.78
CA ILE A 15 15.98 3.71 16.16
C ILE A 15 15.44 2.85 17.30
N LYS A 16 15.14 3.49 18.44
CA LYS A 16 14.53 2.85 19.63
C LYS A 16 13.14 3.45 19.87
N GLY A 17 12.19 2.61 20.28
CA GLY A 17 10.84 3.04 20.65
C GLY A 17 9.86 3.04 19.46
N ASP A 18 9.10 4.14 19.35
CA ASP A 18 8.00 4.31 18.39
C ASP A 18 8.51 4.60 16.98
N VAL A 19 8.58 3.55 16.16
CA VAL A 19 9.06 3.61 14.78
C VAL A 19 8.15 4.46 13.88
N PRO A 20 6.80 4.29 13.88
CA PRO A 20 5.90 5.17 13.14
C PRO A 20 6.14 6.66 13.42
N LYS A 21 6.24 7.04 14.69
CA LYS A 21 6.52 8.43 15.06
C LYS A 21 7.86 8.92 14.51
N TYR A 22 8.92 8.12 14.67
CA TYR A 22 10.25 8.47 14.17
C TYR A 22 10.23 8.70 12.65
N VAL A 23 9.62 7.79 11.89
CA VAL A 23 9.56 7.88 10.43
C VAL A 23 8.68 9.06 9.99
N SER A 24 7.57 9.32 10.68
CA SER A 24 6.73 10.50 10.42
C SER A 24 7.51 11.81 10.59
N GLU A 25 8.31 11.94 11.65
CA GLU A 25 9.15 13.12 11.85
C GLU A 25 10.30 13.19 10.84
N LEU A 26 10.89 12.06 10.48
CA LEU A 26 11.95 12.01 9.45
C LEU A 26 11.42 12.48 8.10
N LYS A 27 10.21 12.06 7.70
CA LYS A 27 9.55 12.48 6.45
C LYS A 27 9.30 13.99 6.37
N LYS A 28 9.21 14.69 7.51
CA LYS A 28 9.02 16.16 7.55
C LYS A 28 10.33 16.93 7.36
N GLN A 29 11.48 16.27 7.49
CA GLN A 29 12.78 16.90 7.33
C GLN A 29 13.11 17.08 5.84
N SER A 30 13.93 18.08 5.53
CA SER A 30 14.50 18.20 4.18
C SER A 30 15.45 17.04 3.90
N GLY A 31 15.31 16.39 2.76
CA GLY A 31 16.18 15.31 2.36
C GLY A 31 15.72 14.61 1.08
N PRO A 32 16.50 13.65 0.59
CA PRO A 32 16.07 12.74 -0.48
C PRO A 32 14.98 11.78 0.02
N GLU A 33 14.48 10.93 -0.88
CA GLU A 33 13.54 9.87 -0.51
C GLU A 33 14.12 8.90 0.54
N ILE A 34 13.21 8.24 1.27
CA ILE A 34 13.55 7.25 2.30
C ILE A 34 13.19 5.87 1.78
N GLN A 35 14.21 5.05 1.49
CA GLN A 35 14.00 3.69 0.98
C GLN A 35 13.94 2.65 2.10
N VAL A 36 13.03 1.69 1.96
CA VAL A 36 12.88 0.53 2.86
C VAL A 36 12.84 -0.76 2.05
N HIS A 37 13.97 -1.48 1.97
CA HIS A 37 14.02 -2.80 1.32
C HIS A 37 13.56 -3.94 2.24
N GLY A 38 13.50 -3.70 3.55
CA GLY A 38 13.12 -4.67 4.55
C GLY A 38 13.31 -4.12 5.97
N SER A 39 12.90 -4.83 7.01
CA SER A 39 12.25 -6.15 7.01
C SER A 39 10.77 -6.09 6.62
N GLY A 40 10.17 -7.26 6.32
CA GLY A 40 8.72 -7.37 6.10
C GLY A 40 7.90 -6.80 7.28
N ASP A 41 8.34 -7.03 8.52
CA ASP A 41 7.65 -6.53 9.72
C ASP A 41 7.71 -4.98 9.81
N LEU A 42 8.83 -4.37 9.40
CA LEU A 42 8.97 -2.92 9.31
C LEU A 42 8.05 -2.37 8.22
N ILE A 43 8.08 -2.95 7.02
CA ILE A 43 7.22 -2.53 5.91
C ILE A 43 5.74 -2.59 6.33
N GLN A 44 5.30 -3.71 6.91
CA GLN A 44 3.92 -3.85 7.41
C GLN A 44 3.58 -2.84 8.49
N THR A 45 4.53 -2.48 9.36
CA THR A 45 4.33 -1.43 10.37
C THR A 45 4.10 -0.07 9.73
N LEU A 46 4.87 0.27 8.69
CA LEU A 46 4.70 1.54 7.97
C LEU A 46 3.39 1.58 7.17
N VAL A 47 3.02 0.47 6.52
CA VAL A 47 1.74 0.34 5.80
C VAL A 47 0.55 0.52 6.77
N ARG A 48 0.60 -0.11 7.95
CA ARG A 48 -0.44 0.02 8.99
C ARG A 48 -0.59 1.43 9.56
N ASN A 49 0.42 2.29 9.41
CA ASN A 49 0.42 3.66 9.92
C ASN A 49 0.34 4.70 8.79
N ASP A 50 0.03 4.27 7.57
CA ASP A 50 -0.12 5.15 6.41
C ASP A 50 1.14 5.95 6.02
N LEU A 51 2.32 5.38 6.26
CA LEU A 51 3.60 6.08 6.07
C LEU A 51 4.30 5.78 4.74
N VAL A 52 3.69 5.01 3.85
CA VAL A 52 4.27 4.62 2.55
C VAL A 52 3.59 5.39 1.41
N ASP A 53 4.37 6.17 0.68
CA ASP A 53 3.87 6.97 -0.45
C ASP A 53 3.92 6.18 -1.77
N GLU A 54 4.97 5.39 -1.96
CA GLU A 54 5.26 4.63 -3.18
C GLU A 54 5.67 3.19 -2.85
N PHE A 55 5.22 2.24 -3.68
CA PHE A 55 5.55 0.82 -3.59
C PHE A 55 6.28 0.34 -4.84
N HIS A 56 7.48 -0.21 -4.67
CA HIS A 56 8.19 -0.96 -5.71
C HIS A 56 7.96 -2.45 -5.50
N VAL A 57 6.99 -3.02 -6.22
CA VAL A 57 6.57 -4.41 -6.03
C VAL A 57 7.17 -5.30 -7.11
N TRP A 58 8.03 -6.22 -6.67
CA TRP A 58 8.68 -7.20 -7.53
C TRP A 58 7.94 -8.54 -7.45
N THR A 59 7.29 -8.92 -8.54
CA THR A 59 6.55 -10.17 -8.67
C THR A 59 7.41 -11.19 -9.41
N PHE A 60 7.89 -12.19 -8.69
CA PHE A 60 8.69 -13.27 -9.24
C PHE A 60 7.80 -14.37 -9.83
N PRO A 61 8.18 -15.02 -10.93
CA PRO A 61 7.39 -16.07 -11.58
C PRO A 61 7.50 -17.42 -10.83
N VAL A 62 7.04 -17.44 -9.58
CA VAL A 62 7.07 -18.62 -8.69
C VAL A 62 5.84 -18.67 -7.80
N VAL A 63 5.38 -19.88 -7.47
CA VAL A 63 4.32 -20.12 -6.49
C VAL A 63 4.93 -20.76 -5.25
N LEU A 64 4.97 -20.01 -4.14
CA LEU A 64 5.57 -20.48 -2.87
C LEU A 64 4.59 -21.25 -1.97
N GLY A 65 3.27 -21.05 -2.15
CA GLY A 65 2.22 -21.67 -1.33
C GLY A 65 2.04 -21.02 0.06
N SER A 66 3.11 -20.92 0.86
CA SER A 66 3.09 -20.31 2.20
C SER A 66 4.28 -19.37 2.44
N GLY A 67 4.19 -18.54 3.48
CA GLY A 67 5.25 -17.61 3.86
C GLY A 67 4.75 -16.23 4.29
N LYS A 68 5.69 -15.31 4.50
CA LYS A 68 5.39 -13.92 4.89
C LYS A 68 4.70 -13.20 3.74
N ARG A 69 3.67 -12.41 4.05
CA ARG A 69 2.94 -11.58 3.08
C ARG A 69 3.38 -10.12 3.21
N LEU A 70 3.49 -9.41 2.09
CA LEU A 70 3.76 -7.97 2.08
C LEU A 70 2.59 -7.21 2.72
N PHE A 71 1.39 -7.46 2.20
CA PHE A 71 0.13 -6.99 2.77
C PHE A 71 -0.45 -8.10 3.65
N ALA A 72 -0.38 -7.90 4.96
CA ALA A 72 -0.89 -8.82 5.96
C ALA A 72 -2.05 -8.18 6.73
N GLU A 73 -2.43 -8.79 7.85
CA GLU A 73 -3.48 -8.27 8.72
C GLU A 73 -3.20 -6.82 9.16
N GLY A 74 -4.26 -6.00 9.12
CA GLY A 74 -4.22 -4.57 9.44
C GLY A 74 -3.76 -3.65 8.30
N ALA A 75 -3.39 -4.17 7.12
CA ALA A 75 -3.11 -3.31 5.98
C ALA A 75 -4.30 -2.40 5.67
N ILE A 76 -4.02 -1.10 5.47
CA ILE A 76 -5.05 -0.10 5.19
C ILE A 76 -5.54 -0.28 3.75
N PRO A 77 -6.85 -0.50 3.53
CA PRO A 77 -7.40 -0.54 2.19
C PRO A 77 -7.20 0.81 1.48
N ALA A 78 -6.55 0.81 0.32
CA ALA A 78 -6.28 2.01 -0.44
C ALA A 78 -6.28 1.72 -1.94
N GLY A 79 -6.66 2.72 -2.73
CA GLY A 79 -6.40 2.71 -4.17
C GLY A 79 -4.90 2.87 -4.42
N LEU A 80 -4.40 2.16 -5.44
CA LEU A 80 -3.05 2.33 -5.96
C LEU A 80 -3.13 2.69 -7.44
N LYS A 81 -2.21 3.56 -7.88
CA LYS A 81 -2.04 3.91 -9.29
C LYS A 81 -0.69 3.37 -9.74
N ALA A 82 -0.69 2.51 -10.77
CA ALA A 82 0.55 2.10 -11.42
C ALA A 82 1.14 3.31 -12.15
N VAL A 83 2.38 3.66 -11.83
CA VAL A 83 3.12 4.76 -12.47
C VAL A 83 4.26 4.28 -13.35
N ASP A 84 4.78 3.08 -13.09
CA ASP A 84 5.72 2.39 -13.97
C ASP A 84 5.53 0.87 -13.86
N VAL A 85 5.76 0.16 -14.96
CA VAL A 85 5.77 -1.31 -15.01
C VAL A 85 6.81 -1.77 -16.02
N THR A 86 7.78 -2.55 -15.56
CA THR A 86 8.78 -3.18 -16.42
C THR A 86 8.90 -4.67 -16.14
N THR A 87 9.39 -5.42 -17.12
CA THR A 87 9.67 -6.85 -16.99
C THR A 87 11.13 -7.09 -17.26
N SER A 88 11.82 -7.73 -16.31
CA SER A 88 13.21 -8.14 -16.49
C SER A 88 13.34 -9.29 -17.50
N SER A 89 14.57 -9.54 -17.98
CA SER A 89 14.87 -10.66 -18.88
C SER A 89 14.58 -12.05 -18.29
N THR A 90 14.46 -12.15 -16.96
CA THR A 90 14.14 -13.39 -16.24
C THR A 90 12.64 -13.53 -15.92
N GLY A 91 11.80 -12.61 -16.38
CA GLY A 91 10.35 -12.65 -16.17
C GLY A 91 9.87 -12.08 -14.84
N VAL A 92 10.74 -11.43 -14.06
CA VAL A 92 10.31 -10.65 -12.87
C VAL A 92 9.60 -9.39 -13.34
N VAL A 93 8.35 -9.22 -12.90
CA VAL A 93 7.58 -7.98 -13.11
C VAL A 93 7.89 -7.02 -11.98
N ILE A 94 8.34 -5.82 -12.32
CA ILE A 94 8.65 -4.74 -11.39
C ILE A 94 7.63 -3.65 -11.65
N ALA A 95 6.75 -3.41 -10.69
CA ALA A 95 5.71 -2.39 -10.79
C ALA A 95 5.86 -1.36 -9.68
N THR A 96 5.84 -0.09 -10.07
CA THR A 96 5.87 1.06 -9.17
C THR A 96 4.45 1.61 -9.02
N TYR A 97 3.99 1.71 -7.78
CA TYR A 97 2.65 2.19 -7.46
C TYR A 97 2.70 3.38 -6.51
N GLU A 98 1.97 4.43 -6.83
CA GLU A 98 1.67 5.52 -5.91
C GLU A 98 0.32 5.31 -5.22
N ARG A 99 0.16 5.89 -4.03
CA ARG A 99 -1.13 5.99 -3.35
C ARG A 99 -2.12 6.80 -4.18
N ALA A 100 -3.29 6.22 -4.46
CA ALA A 100 -4.38 6.87 -5.20
C ALA A 100 -5.56 7.30 -4.30
N GLY A 101 -5.35 7.31 -2.98
CA GLY A 101 -6.37 7.68 -1.99
C GLY A 101 -7.32 6.53 -1.64
N GLU A 102 -8.55 6.88 -1.29
CA GLU A 102 -9.60 5.91 -0.93
C GLU A 102 -9.93 4.96 -2.08
N ILE A 103 -10.39 3.76 -1.74
CA ILE A 103 -10.86 2.79 -2.73
C ILE A 103 -12.07 3.38 -3.44
N LYS A 104 -11.97 3.51 -4.76
CA LYS A 104 -13.10 3.81 -5.62
C LYS A 104 -13.77 2.51 -6.02
N TYR A 105 -14.97 2.28 -5.50
CA TYR A 105 -15.79 1.16 -5.94
C TYR A 105 -16.45 1.50 -7.27
N GLY A 106 -16.49 0.53 -8.18
CA GLY A 106 -17.37 0.61 -9.35
C GLY A 106 -18.83 0.59 -8.93
N SER A 107 -19.69 1.21 -9.73
CA SER A 107 -21.14 1.08 -9.59
C SER A 107 -21.65 0.08 -10.61
N PHE A 108 -22.54 -0.83 -10.18
CA PHE A 108 -23.35 -1.66 -11.08
C PHE A 108 -24.68 -0.99 -11.42
N ALA A 109 -24.97 0.20 -10.86
CA ALA A 109 -26.10 0.98 -11.30
C ALA A 109 -25.84 1.45 -12.73
N LEU A 110 -26.79 1.20 -13.61
CA LEU A 110 -26.83 1.87 -14.90
C LEU A 110 -26.87 3.39 -14.66
N GLU A 111 -26.13 4.17 -15.44
CA GLU A 111 -26.18 5.64 -15.37
C GLU A 111 -27.61 6.15 -15.54
N GLU A 112 -28.41 5.46 -16.36
CA GLU A 112 -29.85 5.66 -16.49
C GLU A 112 -30.62 4.39 -16.07
N PRO A 113 -31.56 4.50 -15.11
CA PRO A 113 -32.44 3.38 -14.74
C PRO A 113 -33.26 2.90 -15.94
N SER A 114 -33.54 1.60 -16.01
CA SER A 114 -34.44 1.08 -17.05
C SER A 114 -35.86 1.65 -16.90
N VAL A 115 -36.62 1.66 -17.99
CA VAL A 115 -38.03 2.09 -17.99
C VAL A 115 -38.83 1.33 -16.92
N ALA A 116 -38.63 0.02 -16.81
CA ALA A 116 -39.30 -0.81 -15.81
C ALA A 116 -38.96 -0.40 -14.35
N GLU A 117 -37.73 0.03 -14.09
CA GLU A 117 -37.33 0.53 -12.77
C GLU A 117 -37.94 1.90 -12.47
N LEU A 118 -38.08 2.77 -13.47
CA LEU A 118 -38.77 4.05 -13.33
C LEU A 118 -40.27 3.86 -13.03
N GLU A 119 -40.93 2.94 -13.72
CA GLU A 119 -42.35 2.60 -13.49
C GLU A 119 -42.58 2.03 -12.07
N ARG A 120 -41.69 1.14 -11.62
CA ARG A 120 -41.73 0.59 -10.26
C ARG A 120 -41.62 1.70 -9.20
N ARG A 121 -40.69 2.65 -9.37
CA ARG A 121 -40.51 3.78 -8.45
C ARG A 121 -41.73 4.70 -8.41
N SER A 122 -42.33 4.97 -9.58
CA SER A 122 -43.57 5.76 -9.67
C SER A 122 -44.69 5.11 -8.86
N THR A 123 -44.84 3.78 -8.98
CA THR A 123 -45.90 3.02 -8.30
C THR A 123 -45.71 3.06 -6.78
N VAL A 124 -44.48 2.90 -6.29
CA VAL A 124 -44.14 2.94 -4.86
C VAL A 124 -44.31 4.35 -4.27
N ALA A 125 -44.04 5.41 -5.03
CA ALA A 125 -44.17 6.78 -4.54
C ALA A 125 -45.64 7.27 -4.47
N SER A 126 -46.54 6.61 -5.20
CA SER A 126 -47.97 6.95 -5.25
C SER A 126 -48.87 6.15 -4.29
N GLY A 127 -48.30 5.21 -3.53
CA GLY A 127 -49.00 4.38 -2.54
C GLY A 127 -48.55 4.68 -1.12
#